data_AF-A0A1G2FAZ1-F1
#
_entry.id   AF-A0A1G2FAZ1-F1
#
_cell.length_a   1.000
_cell.length_b   1.000
_cell.length_c   1.000
_cell.angle_alpha   90.00
_cell.angle_beta   90.00
_cell.angle_gamma   90.00
#
_symmetry.space_group_name_H-M   'P 1'
#
loop_
_entity.id
_entity.type
_entity.pdbx_description
1 polymer ?
#
loop_
_entity_poly.entity_id
_entity_poly.type
_entity_poly.pdbx_seq_one_letter_code
_entity_poly.pdbx_strand_id
1 'polypeptide(L)' 'MSQGDICRAIDTDKSYMSAIEGGKVNVTLVVLEKLAQALDVSVDELLK' A
#
# COMPACT_ATOMS: atom_id res chain seq x y z
N MET A 1 -7.03 -8.19 -6.98
CA MET A 1 -6.75 -8.22 -5.54
C MET A 1 -7.60 -7.14 -4.87
N SER A 2 -8.26 -7.43 -3.74
CA SER A 2 -9.02 -6.43 -2.98
C SER A 2 -8.14 -5.70 -1.94
N GLN A 3 -8.58 -4.56 -1.41
CA GLN A 3 -7.92 -3.90 -0.27
C GLN A 3 -7.66 -4.87 0.89
N GLY A 4 -8.63 -5.74 1.17
CA GLY A 4 -8.49 -6.72 2.25
C GLY A 4 -7.38 -7.74 1.99
N ASP A 5 -7.10 -8.06 0.73
CA ASP A 5 -6.03 -8.98 0.37
C ASP A 5 -4.66 -8.29 0.54
N ILE A 6 -4.54 -7.03 0.12
CA ILE A 6 -3.33 -6.22 0.34
C ILE A 6 -3.07 -6.05 1.84
N CYS A 7 -4.11 -5.73 2.61
CA CYS A 7 -4.03 -5.56 4.06
C CYS A 7 -3.43 -6.80 4.75
N ARG A 8 -3.86 -7.99 4.32
CA ARG A 8 -3.32 -9.27 4.82
C ARG A 8 -1.89 -9.52 4.35
N ALA A 9 -1.55 -9.10 3.13
CA ALA A 9 -0.21 -9.30 2.57
C ALA A 9 0.85 -8.44 3.26
N ILE A 10 0.52 -7.21 3.68
CA ILE A 10 1.49 -6.26 4.25
C ILE A 10 1.34 -6.03 5.76
N ASP A 11 0.47 -6.81 6.41
CA ASP A 11 0.14 -6.73 7.84
C ASP A 11 -0.33 -5.33 8.26
N THR A 12 -1.42 -4.88 7.63
CA THR A 12 -2.07 -3.60 7.95
C THR A 12 -3.60 -3.74 8.00
N ASP A 13 -4.27 -2.72 8.54
CA ASP A 13 -5.73 -2.64 8.53
C ASP A 13 -6.30 -1.85 7.34
N LYS A 14 -7.60 -2.04 7.08
CA LYS A 14 -8.32 -1.40 5.98
C LYS A 14 -8.50 0.11 6.15
N SER A 15 -8.55 0.61 7.39
CA SER A 15 -8.66 2.04 7.65
C SER A 15 -7.37 2.75 7.27
N TYR A 16 -6.21 2.17 7.59
CA TYR A 16 -4.91 2.66 7.13
C TYR A 16 -4.80 2.61 5.59
N MET A 17 -5.17 1.48 4.96
CA MET A 17 -5.16 1.36 3.50
C MET A 17 -6.02 2.44 2.82
N SER A 18 -7.23 2.67 3.33
CA SER A 18 -8.11 3.73 2.81
C SER A 18 -7.53 5.13 3.00
N ALA A 19 -6.78 5.36 4.09
CA ALA A 19 -6.08 6.63 4.30
C ALA A 19 -4.92 6.83 3.31
N ILE A 20 -4.18 5.75 2.96
CA ILE A 20 -3.11 5.78 1.94
C ILE A 20 -3.70 6.15 0.58
N GLU A 21 -4.71 5.41 0.12
CA GLU A 21 -5.35 5.66 -1.18
C GLU A 21 -5.98 7.07 -1.26
N GLY A 22 -6.47 7.59 -0.14
CA GLY A 22 -7.01 8.94 -0.05
C GLY A 22 -5.96 10.05 0.10
N GLY A 23 -4.67 9.73 0.11
CA GLY A 23 -3.59 10.71 0.31
C GLY A 23 -3.60 11.39 1.69
N LYS A 24 -4.24 10.76 2.69
CA LYS A 24 -4.42 11.33 4.04
C LYS A 24 -3.27 10.98 4.98
N VAL A 25 -2.36 10.13 4.56
CA VAL A 25 -1.20 9.70 5.35
C VAL A 25 0.05 9.65 4.49
N ASN A 26 1.17 10.09 5.07
CA ASN A 26 2.49 9.89 4.48
C ASN A 26 2.99 8.51 4.89
N VAL A 27 3.26 7.65 3.92
CA VAL A 27 3.81 6.31 4.15
C VAL A 27 5.34 6.34 4.19
N THR A 28 5.94 5.37 4.88
CA THR A 28 7.39 5.17 4.81
C THR A 28 7.77 4.47 3.51
N LEU A 29 9.04 4.58 3.11
CA LEU A 29 9.55 3.85 1.94
C LEU A 29 9.36 2.33 2.09
N VAL A 30 9.53 1.79 3.30
CA VAL A 30 9.31 0.35 3.60
C VAL A 30 7.87 -0.07 3.32
N VAL A 31 6.88 0.76 3.67
CA VAL A 31 5.48 0.47 3.37
C VAL A 31 5.21 0.55 1.87
N LEU A 32 5.83 1.51 1.18
CA LEU A 32 5.73 1.66 -0.27
C LEU A 32 6.31 0.44 -1.01
N GLU A 33 7.47 -0.07 -0.57
CA GLU A 33 8.09 -1.29 -1.10
C GLU A 33 7.21 -2.52 -0.91
N LYS A 34 6.63 -2.69 0.30
CA LYS A 34 5.68 -3.78 0.58
C LYS A 34 4.44 -3.71 -0.31
N LEU A 35 3.90 -2.50 -0.54
CA LEU A 35 2.76 -2.29 -1.43
C LEU A 35 3.10 -2.67 -2.87
N ALA A 36 4.23 -2.19 -3.39
CA ALA A 36 4.70 -2.51 -4.73
C ALA A 36 4.87 -4.02 -4.92
N GLN A 37 5.51 -4.69 -3.95
CA GLN A 37 5.67 -6.14 -3.96
C GLN A 37 4.32 -6.89 -3.92
N ALA A 38 3.37 -6.44 -3.08
CA ALA A 38 2.05 -7.07 -3.00
C ALA A 38 1.23 -6.90 -4.29
N LEU A 39 1.42 -5.78 -4.99
CA LEU A 39 0.74 -5.43 -6.24
C LEU A 39 1.46 -5.97 -7.49
N ASP A 40 2.64 -6.55 -7.34
CA ASP A 40 3.51 -7.01 -8.43
C ASP A 40 3.84 -5.89 -9.44
N VAL A 41 4.18 -4.71 -8.90
CA VAL A 41 4.59 -3.53 -9.65
C VAL A 41 5.90 -2.97 -9.10
N SER A 42 6.50 -2.06 -9.85
CA SER A 42 7.66 -1.31 -9.37
C SER A 42 7.25 -0.19 -8.40
N VAL A 43 8.18 0.23 -7.53
CA VAL A 43 7.92 1.32 -6.57
C VAL A 43 7.66 2.65 -7.29
N ASP A 44 8.29 2.89 -8.44
CA ASP A 44 8.10 4.13 -9.22
C ASP A 44 6.69 4.24 -9.83
N GLU A 45 6.00 3.12 -10.05
CA GLU A 45 4.60 3.13 -10.49
C GLU A 45 3.64 3.66 -9.40
N LEU A 46 4.05 3.65 -8.12
CA LEU A 46 3.28 4.18 -7.00
C LEU A 46 3.58 5.66 -6.68
N LEU A 47 4.53 6.27 -7.38
CA LEU A 47 4.99 7.65 -7.16
C LEU A 47 4.52 8.63 -8.23
N LYS A 48 3.63 8.18 -9.14
CA LYS A 48 3.11 8.95 -10.27
C LYS A 48 1.87 9.75 -9.92
#